data_AF-A0AAV0VKX8-F1
#
_entry.id   AF-A0AAV0VKX8-F1
#
_cell.length_a   1.000
_cell.length_b   1.000
_cell.length_c   1.000
_cell.angle_alpha   90.00
_cell.angle_beta   90.00
_cell.angle_gamma   90.00
#
_symmetry.space_group_name_H-M   'P 1'
#
loop_
_entity.id
_entity.type
_entity.pdbx_description
1 polymer ?
#
loop_
_entity_poly.entity_id
_entity_poly.type
_entity_poly.pdbx_seq_one_letter_code
_entity_poly.pdbx_strand_id
1 'polypeptide(L)'
;MKNLFHIVLMKLLLMDNKLTKQQYVNIRISSKKRNCDIYPPYDGKITGKKKCYSNNVEITESGCKIPLQDLLDHTTNRIIQIPQHIRPIESHMNNLEMLYKWGCDGSSG
;
A
#
# COMPACT_ATOMS: atom_id res chain seq x y z
N MET A 1 -5.07 5.51 -15.42
CA MET A 1 -3.69 5.88 -15.06
C MET A 1 -3.57 7.06 -14.08
N LYS A 2 -4.26 8.20 -14.28
CA LYS A 2 -4.14 9.39 -13.40
C LYS A 2 -4.40 9.12 -11.90
N ASN A 3 -5.34 8.25 -11.57
CA ASN A 3 -5.74 7.96 -10.19
C ASN A 3 -4.67 7.16 -9.40
N LEU A 4 -3.93 6.28 -10.07
CA LEU A 4 -2.88 5.46 -9.44
C LEU A 4 -1.65 6.29 -9.09
N PHE A 5 -1.26 7.23 -9.98
CA PHE A 5 -0.11 8.12 -9.77
C PHE A 5 -0.30 9.04 -8.56
N HIS A 6 -1.52 9.58 -8.38
CA HIS A 6 -1.84 10.46 -7.25
C HIS A 6 -1.84 9.73 -5.90
N ILE A 7 -2.33 8.49 -5.86
CA ILE A 7 -2.32 7.67 -4.63
C ILE A 7 -0.90 7.30 -4.22
N VAL A 8 -0.03 6.97 -5.18
CA VAL A 8 1.38 6.61 -4.93
C VAL A 8 2.18 7.83 -4.45
N LEU A 9 2.05 8.98 -5.10
CA LEU A 9 2.74 10.22 -4.73
C LEU A 9 2.43 10.64 -3.29
N MET A 10 1.15 10.53 -2.90
CA MET A 10 0.72 10.84 -1.54
C MET A 10 1.23 9.82 -0.51
N LYS A 11 1.25 8.52 -0.83
CA LYS A 11 1.72 7.47 0.08
C LYS A 11 3.22 7.62 0.38
N LEU A 12 4.03 7.83 -0.66
CA LEU A 12 5.47 8.09 -0.53
C LEU A 12 5.71 9.32 0.35
N LEU A 13 5.07 10.45 0.02
CA LEU A 13 5.23 11.69 0.78
C LEU A 13 4.91 11.50 2.28
N LEU A 14 3.81 10.82 2.61
CA LEU A 14 3.40 10.59 4.00
C LEU A 14 4.35 9.67 4.76
N MET A 15 4.80 8.57 4.14
CA MET A 15 5.64 7.57 4.81
C MET A 15 7.09 8.05 4.91
N ASP A 16 7.66 8.55 3.82
CA ASP A 16 9.07 8.96 3.75
C ASP A 16 9.35 10.16 4.66
N ASN A 17 8.35 11.04 4.84
CA ASN A 17 8.47 12.23 5.69
C ASN A 17 7.78 12.08 7.05
N LYS A 18 7.28 10.88 7.39
CA LYS A 18 6.58 10.58 8.67
C LYS A 18 5.49 11.59 9.03
N LEU A 19 4.74 12.05 8.02
CA LEU A 19 3.76 13.12 8.21
C LEU A 19 2.46 12.60 8.86
N THR A 20 1.95 13.36 9.81
CA THR A 20 0.59 13.19 10.34
C THR A 20 -0.46 13.57 9.29
N LYS A 21 -1.71 13.14 9.51
CA LYS A 21 -2.86 13.56 8.68
C LYS A 21 -2.96 15.08 8.61
N GLN A 22 -2.82 15.76 9.75
CA GLN A 22 -2.99 17.22 9.81
C GLN A 22 -1.87 17.95 9.05
N GLN A 23 -0.62 17.51 9.19
CA GLN A 23 0.50 18.08 8.43
C GLN A 23 0.30 17.95 6.92
N TYR A 24 -0.16 16.78 6.44
CA TYR A 24 -0.48 16.58 5.03
C TYR A 24 -1.60 17.52 4.54
N VAL A 25 -2.66 17.67 5.33
CA VAL A 25 -3.77 18.58 5.01
C VAL A 25 -3.27 20.03 4.92
N ASN A 26 -2.43 20.46 5.85
CA ASN A 26 -1.84 21.79 5.84
C ASN A 26 -0.97 22.03 4.59
N ILE A 27 -0.15 21.05 4.19
CA ILE A 27 0.66 21.10 2.96
C ILE A 27 -0.23 21.25 1.73
N ARG A 28 -1.28 20.43 1.62
CA ARG A 28 -2.23 20.48 0.50
C ARG A 28 -2.93 21.84 0.41
N ILE A 29 -3.46 22.35 1.51
CA ILE A 29 -4.13 23.67 1.56
C ILE A 29 -3.14 24.77 1.15
N SER A 30 -1.92 24.71 1.69
CA SER A 30 -0.86 25.68 1.40
C SER A 30 -0.42 25.64 -0.07
N SER A 31 -0.41 24.47 -0.69
CA SER A 31 -0.11 24.29 -2.12
C SER A 31 -1.22 24.89 -2.99
N LYS A 32 -2.49 24.61 -2.65
CA LYS A 32 -3.66 25.19 -3.35
C LYS A 32 -3.71 26.71 -3.28
N LYS A 33 -3.36 27.29 -2.13
CA LYS A 33 -3.26 28.77 -1.96
C LYS A 33 -2.22 29.40 -2.91
N ARG A 34 -1.25 28.61 -3.39
CA ARG A 34 -0.22 29.04 -4.36
C ARG A 34 -0.55 28.59 -5.79
N ASN A 35 -1.82 28.30 -6.07
CA ASN A 35 -2.30 27.79 -7.36
C ASN A 35 -1.64 26.46 -7.81
N CYS A 36 -1.20 25.63 -6.85
CA CYS A 36 -0.69 24.29 -7.12
C CYS A 36 -1.68 23.24 -6.57
N ASP A 37 -2.38 22.50 -7.44
CA ASP A 37 -3.28 21.41 -7.03
C ASP A 37 -2.67 20.03 -7.34
N ILE A 38 -1.50 19.77 -6.75
CA ILE A 38 -0.72 18.55 -7.01
C ILE A 38 -0.99 17.43 -5.99
N TYR A 39 -1.59 17.76 -4.84
CA TYR A 39 -1.84 16.81 -3.75
C TYR A 39 -3.31 16.38 -3.71
N PRO A 40 -3.60 15.07 -3.84
CA PRO A 40 -4.97 14.59 -3.79
C PRO A 40 -5.63 14.82 -2.41
N PRO A 41 -6.97 14.80 -2.31
CA PRO A 41 -7.65 14.83 -1.02
C PRO A 41 -7.24 13.66 -0.13
N TYR A 42 -7.16 13.89 1.18
CA TYR A 42 -6.80 12.83 2.12
C TYR A 42 -7.80 11.67 2.08
N ASP A 43 -9.08 11.90 1.82
CA ASP A 43 -10.07 10.81 1.82
C ASP A 43 -9.89 9.83 0.66
N GLY A 44 -9.22 10.23 -0.43
CA GLY A 44 -8.73 9.31 -1.46
C GLY A 44 -7.73 8.27 -0.94
N LYS A 45 -7.11 8.51 0.22
CA LYS A 45 -6.23 7.57 0.95
C LYS A 45 -6.98 6.37 1.51
N ILE A 46 -8.26 6.54 1.86
CA ILE A 46 -9.06 5.48 2.48
C ILE A 46 -9.20 4.32 1.51
N THR A 47 -9.39 4.60 0.22
CA THR A 47 -9.53 3.55 -0.80
C THR A 47 -8.21 2.87 -1.12
N GLY A 48 -7.10 3.61 -1.22
CA GLY A 48 -5.77 3.06 -1.49
C GLY A 48 -5.21 2.22 -0.32
N LYS A 49 -5.38 2.68 0.92
CA LYS A 49 -4.98 1.93 2.12
C LYS A 49 -5.81 0.66 2.30
N LYS A 50 -7.13 0.76 2.11
CA LYS A 50 -8.02 -0.41 2.18
C LYS A 50 -7.60 -1.52 1.23
N LYS A 51 -7.13 -1.17 0.02
CA LYS A 51 -6.60 -2.14 -0.95
C LYS A 51 -5.30 -2.84 -0.52
N CYS A 52 -4.62 -2.35 0.51
CA CYS A 52 -3.39 -2.94 1.04
C CYS A 52 -3.61 -3.76 2.32
N TYR A 53 -4.84 -3.81 2.84
CA TYR A 53 -5.18 -4.68 3.96
C TYR A 53 -5.60 -6.04 3.38
N SER A 54 -5.08 -7.11 3.97
CA SER A 54 -5.53 -8.45 3.64
C SER A 54 -6.85 -8.74 4.36
N ASN A 55 -7.53 -9.80 3.92
CA ASN A 55 -8.78 -10.26 4.50
C ASN A 55 -8.52 -11.01 5.82
N ASN A 56 -9.57 -11.18 6.62
CA ASN A 56 -9.58 -12.05 7.81
C ASN A 56 -8.49 -11.74 8.85
N VAL A 57 -8.12 -10.47 8.99
CA VAL A 57 -7.22 -10.04 10.08
C VAL A 57 -7.97 -10.11 11.40
N GLU A 58 -7.47 -10.92 12.33
CA GLU A 58 -7.99 -11.02 13.68
C GLU A 58 -7.15 -10.13 14.61
N ILE A 59 -7.82 -9.22 15.32
CA ILE A 59 -7.19 -8.28 16.25
C ILE A 59 -7.82 -8.50 17.62
N THR A 60 -6.96 -8.70 18.61
CA THR A 60 -7.31 -8.86 20.03
C THR A 60 -6.51 -7.86 20.86
N GLU A 61 -6.85 -7.71 22.13
CA GLU A 61 -6.09 -6.83 23.05
C GLU A 61 -4.64 -7.29 23.22
N SER A 62 -4.40 -8.61 23.17
CA SER A 62 -3.09 -9.22 23.38
C SER A 62 -2.28 -9.46 22.11
N GLY A 63 -2.83 -9.17 20.92
CA GLY A 63 -2.10 -9.40 19.68
C GLY A 63 -2.97 -9.40 18.42
N CYS A 64 -2.33 -9.64 17.28
CA CYS A 64 -3.00 -9.79 16.00
C CYS A 64 -2.46 -11.01 15.24
N LYS A 65 -3.32 -11.59 14.40
CA LYS A 65 -2.93 -12.68 13.51
C LYS A 65 -3.69 -12.59 12.19
N ILE A 66 -3.12 -13.22 11.18
CA ILE A 66 -3.68 -13.35 9.85
C ILE A 66 -3.44 -14.77 9.35
N PRO A 67 -4.40 -15.41 8.65
CA PRO A 67 -4.15 -16.69 7.99
C PRO A 67 -2.99 -16.55 6.99
N LEU A 68 -2.04 -17.50 7.01
CA LEU A 68 -0.88 -17.45 6.13
C LEU A 68 -1.29 -17.41 4.66
N GLN A 69 -2.29 -18.20 4.26
CA GLN A 69 -2.78 -18.22 2.88
C GLN A 69 -3.30 -16.84 2.44
N ASP A 70 -4.10 -16.17 3.28
CA ASP A 70 -4.60 -14.82 2.99
C ASP A 70 -3.46 -13.80 2.84
N LEU A 71 -2.38 -13.94 3.61
CA LEU A 71 -1.20 -13.09 3.48
C LEU A 71 -0.47 -13.35 2.15
N LEU A 72 -0.26 -14.61 1.78
CA LEU A 72 0.42 -15.01 0.55
C LEU A 72 -0.39 -14.57 -0.68
N ASP A 73 -1.70 -14.87 -0.71
CA ASP A 73 -2.60 -14.51 -1.81
C ASP A 73 -2.66 -12.99 -1.99
N HIS A 74 -2.79 -12.24 -0.90
CA HIS A 74 -2.78 -10.78 -0.96
C HIS A 74 -1.46 -10.27 -1.54
N THR A 75 -0.33 -10.79 -1.05
CA THR A 75 1.00 -10.37 -1.51
C THR A 75 1.21 -10.67 -3.00
N THR A 76 0.86 -11.88 -3.44
CA THR A 76 0.92 -12.32 -4.85
C THR A 76 0.09 -11.43 -5.75
N ASN A 77 -1.18 -11.22 -5.41
CA ASN A 77 -2.08 -10.38 -6.18
C ASN A 77 -1.55 -8.95 -6.34
N ARG A 78 -0.94 -8.39 -5.29
CA ARG A 78 -0.35 -7.05 -5.32
C ARG A 78 0.90 -6.99 -6.19
N ILE A 79 1.77 -8.01 -6.15
CA ILE A 79 2.97 -8.09 -6.99
C ILE A 79 2.60 -8.22 -8.47
N ILE A 80 1.67 -9.12 -8.81
CA ILE A 80 1.24 -9.33 -10.20
C ILE A 80 0.59 -8.07 -10.79
N GLN A 81 -0.04 -7.21 -9.98
CA GLN A 81 -0.62 -5.95 -10.46
C GLN A 81 0.41 -4.87 -10.83
N ILE A 82 1.70 -5.05 -10.53
CA ILE A 82 2.74 -4.06 -10.81
C ILE A 82 3.09 -4.14 -12.31
N PRO A 83 2.86 -3.07 -13.11
CA PRO A 83 3.03 -3.14 -14.57
C PRO A 83 4.45 -3.46 -15.05
N GLN A 84 5.46 -3.28 -14.21
CA GLN A 84 6.85 -3.61 -14.51
C GLN A 84 7.12 -5.13 -14.42
N HIS A 85 6.34 -5.84 -13.60
CA HIS A 85 6.44 -7.30 -13.42
C HIS A 85 5.53 -8.10 -14.36
N ILE A 86 4.56 -7.45 -15.02
CA ILE A 86 3.65 -8.09 -15.98
C ILE A 86 4.29 -8.23 -17.37
N ARG A 87 5.16 -7.28 -17.79
CA ARG A 87 5.75 -7.29 -19.15
C ARG A 87 6.59 -8.53 -19.48
N PRO A 88 7.27 -9.20 -18.53
CA PRO A 88 7.97 -10.47 -18.77
C PRO A 88 7.08 -11.71 -18.63
N ILE A 89 5.88 -11.60 -18.05
CA ILE A 89 4.93 -12.72 -17.94
C ILE A 89 4.22 -12.78 -19.29
N GLU A 90 4.88 -13.40 -20.27
CA GLU A 90 4.35 -13.59 -21.60
C GLU A 90 2.98 -14.31 -21.54
N SER A 91 2.15 -14.05 -22.54
CA SER A 91 0.81 -14.62 -22.76
C SER A 91 0.71 -16.16 -22.80
N HIS A 92 1.84 -16.86 -22.58
CA HIS A 92 1.98 -18.32 -22.66
C HIS A 92 2.34 -18.99 -21.33
N MET A 93 2.56 -18.22 -20.25
CA MET A 93 2.82 -18.78 -18.93
C MET A 93 1.52 -19.09 -18.19
N ASN A 94 1.20 -20.39 -18.07
CA ASN A 94 0.01 -20.87 -17.37
C ASN A 94 0.24 -21.12 -15.88
N ASN A 95 1.50 -21.29 -15.46
CA ASN A 95 1.88 -21.59 -14.09
C ASN A 95 3.01 -20.68 -13.65
N LEU A 96 2.90 -20.13 -12.44
CA LEU A 96 3.92 -19.31 -11.79
C LEU A 96 4.21 -19.91 -10.43
N GLU A 97 5.48 -20.04 -10.10
CA GLU A 97 5.93 -20.44 -8.77
C GLU A 97 6.46 -19.21 -8.03
N MET A 98 5.99 -19.00 -6.80
CA MET A 98 6.47 -17.95 -5.93
C MET A 98 7.16 -18.56 -4.72
N LEU A 99 8.44 -18.22 -4.56
CA LEU A 99 9.25 -18.65 -3.43
C LEU A 99 9.22 -17.56 -2.36
N TYR A 100 8.79 -17.92 -1.14
CA TYR A 100 8.73 -17.02 0.01
C TYR A 100 9.76 -17.42 1.06
N LYS A 101 10.22 -16.42 1.83
CA LYS A 101 11.01 -16.61 3.04
C LYS A 101 10.25 -16.00 4.21
N TRP A 102 10.24 -16.69 5.35
CA TRP A 102 9.57 -16.22 6.56
C TRP A 102 10.41 -16.49 7.81
N GLY A 103 10.07 -15.82 8.91
CA GLY A 103 10.69 -15.95 10.22
C GLY A 103 10.00 -15.04 11.24
N CYS A 104 10.35 -15.16 12.51
CA CYS A 104 9.88 -14.30 13.59
C CYS A 104 11.07 -13.90 14.49
N ASP A 105 10.98 -12.71 15.07
CA ASP A 105 11.99 -12.18 15.99
C ASP A 105 11.30 -11.36 17.09
N GLY A 106 11.93 -11.29 18.27
CA GLY A 106 11.40 -10.60 19.44
C GLY A 106 12.24 -9.37 19.80
N SER A 107 11.60 -8.28 20.22
CA SER A 107 12.27 -7.08 20.74
C SER A 107 11.72 -6.73 22.11
N SER A 108 12.60 -6.34 23.04
CA SER A 108 12.19 -5.59 24.24
C SER A 108 11.92 -4.13 23.86
N GLY A 109 10.94 -3.51 24.52
CA GLY A 109 10.53 -2.11 24.30
C GLY A 109 11.49 -1.10 24.89
#